data_AF-A0A820NHB1-F1
#
_entry.id   AF-A0A820NHB1-F1
#
_cell.length_a   1.000
_cell.length_b   1.000
_cell.length_c   1.000
_cell.angle_alpha   90.00
_cell.angle_beta   90.00
_cell.angle_gamma   90.00
#
_symmetry.space_group_name_H-M   'P 1'
#
loop_
_entity.id
_entity.type
_entity.pdbx_description
1 polymer ?
#
loop_
_entity_poly.entity_id
_entity_poly.type
_entity_poly.pdbx_seq_one_letter_code
_entity_poly.pdbx_strand_id
1 'polypeptide(L)' 'MTETSPSVSTKLEFLVDLNRQEQVDQLGKILGNQKGIENVNIDLSSKRLVLDTTLQSTKVQQLIEQSLDTNAVLLGT' A
#
# COMPACT_ATOMS: atom_id res chain seq x y z
N MET A 1 22.21 -0.33 25.14
CA MET A 1 21.03 -1.15 24.80
C MET A 1 20.17 -0.29 23.90
N THR A 2 20.14 -0.57 22.60
CA THR A 2 19.28 0.17 21.67
C THR A 2 17.88 -0.42 21.78
N GLU A 3 16.95 0.31 22.40
CA GLU A 3 15.52 0.03 22.33
C GLU A 3 15.10 0.11 20.86
N THR A 4 15.01 -1.04 20.20
CA THR A 4 14.18 -1.17 19.00
C THR A 4 12.73 -1.06 19.47
N SER A 5 12.18 0.15 19.44
CA SER A 5 10.74 0.34 19.53
C SER A 5 10.10 -0.62 18.51
N PRO A 6 9.11 -1.44 18.90
CA PRO A 6 8.38 -2.23 17.93
C PRO A 6 7.79 -1.26 16.93
N SER A 7 8.17 -1.40 15.65
CA SER A 7 7.52 -0.66 14.59
C SER A 7 6.06 -1.13 14.58
N VAL A 8 5.16 -0.32 15.10
CA VAL A 8 3.75 -0.68 15.18
C VAL A 8 3.20 -0.70 13.77
N SER A 9 2.73 -1.87 13.34
CA SER A 9 2.05 -2.01 12.06
C SER A 9 0.75 -1.20 12.10
N THR A 10 0.57 -0.35 11.09
CA THR A 10 -0.59 0.54 10.91
C THR A 10 -1.34 0.09 9.67
N LYS A 11 -2.67 0.13 9.74
CA LYS A 11 -3.53 -0.25 8.64
C LYS A 11 -3.82 0.98 7.77
N LEU A 12 -3.29 1.01 6.56
CA LEU A 12 -3.54 2.11 5.63
C LEU A 12 -4.62 1.72 4.63
N GLU A 13 -5.52 2.65 4.34
CA GLU A 13 -6.53 2.54 3.28
C GLU A 13 -6.31 3.64 2.24
N PHE A 14 -6.20 3.24 0.97
CA PHE A 14 -6.01 4.13 -0.18
C PHE A 14 -7.11 3.91 -1.21
N LEU A 15 -7.57 4.99 -1.81
CA LEU A 15 -8.29 4.96 -3.09
C LEU A 15 -7.27 5.03 -4.22
N VAL A 16 -7.33 4.09 -5.16
CA VAL A 16 -6.37 3.95 -6.26
C VAL A 16 -7.13 3.78 -7.57
N ASP A 17 -6.83 4.61 -8.56
CA ASP A 17 -7.51 4.51 -9.86
C ASP A 17 -6.93 3.34 -10.67
N LEU A 18 -7.41 2.13 -10.35
CA LEU A 18 -7.11 0.88 -11.03
C LEU A 18 -8.30 0.50 -11.92
N ASN A 19 -8.02 0.22 -13.19
CA ASN A 19 -9.06 -0.12 -14.17
C ASN A 19 -8.82 -1.50 -14.83
N ARG A 20 -7.70 -2.16 -14.52
CA ARG A 20 -7.29 -3.42 -15.14
C ARG A 20 -6.71 -4.38 -14.10
N GLN A 21 -7.02 -5.67 -14.24
CA GLN A 21 -6.49 -6.73 -13.36
C GLN A 21 -4.95 -6.76 -13.35
N GLU A 22 -4.31 -6.50 -14.49
CA GLU A 22 -2.84 -6.45 -14.58
C GLU A 22 -2.21 -5.41 -13.64
N GLN A 23 -2.90 -4.28 -13.40
CA GLN A 23 -2.42 -3.23 -12.48
C GLN A 23 -2.53 -3.70 -11.03
N VAL A 24 -3.58 -4.45 -10.69
CA VAL A 24 -3.72 -5.08 -9.37
C VAL A 24 -2.63 -6.11 -9.14
N ASP A 25 -2.39 -6.97 -10.13
CA ASP A 25 -1.37 -8.02 -10.02
C ASP A 25 0.05 -7.41 -9.90
N GLN A 26 0.33 -6.35 -10.65
CA GLN A 26 1.58 -5.60 -10.56
C GLN A 26 1.73 -4.94 -9.18
N LEU A 27 0.69 -4.26 -8.69
CA LEU A 27 0.72 -3.59 -7.39
C LEU A 27 0.86 -4.59 -6.24
N GLY A 28 0.13 -5.70 -6.29
CA GLY A 28 0.25 -6.78 -5.31
C GLY A 28 1.66 -7.35 -5.24
N LYS A 29 2.33 -7.54 -6.39
CA LYS A 29 3.74 -7.96 -6.43
C LYS A 29 4.70 -6.92 -5.84
N ILE A 30 4.51 -5.65 -6.17
CA ILE A 30 5.41 -4.58 -5.71
C ILE A 30 5.26 -4.40 -4.20
N LEU A 31 4.03 -4.30 -3.71
CA LEU A 31 3.75 -4.13 -2.29
C LEU A 31 4.11 -5.39 -1.49
N GLY A 32 3.84 -6.59 -2.01
CA GLY A 32 4.19 -7.85 -1.34
C GLY A 32 5.69 -8.12 -1.23
N ASN A 33 6.51 -7.53 -2.11
CA ASN A 33 7.97 -7.61 -2.03
C ASN A 33 8.59 -6.49 -1.18
N GLN A 34 7.79 -5.53 -0.70
CA GLN A 34 8.29 -4.38 0.02
C GLN A 34 8.47 -4.68 1.50
N LYS A 35 9.71 -4.53 1.99
CA LYS A 35 10.01 -4.69 3.42
C LYS A 35 9.19 -3.70 4.24
N GLY A 36 8.47 -4.23 5.23
CA GLY A 36 7.62 -3.45 6.12
C GLY A 36 6.16 -3.39 5.70
N ILE A 37 5.77 -4.00 4.57
CA ILE A 37 4.38 -4.30 4.23
C ILE A 37 4.12 -5.76 4.62
N GLU A 38 3.03 -6.00 5.35
CA GLU A 38 2.70 -7.31 5.91
C GLU A 38 1.52 -7.96 5.19
N ASN A 39 0.44 -7.19 4.99
CA ASN A 39 -0.75 -7.63 4.26
C ASN A 39 -1.11 -6.63 3.18
N VAL A 40 -1.64 -7.12 2.07
CA VAL A 40 -2.12 -6.30 0.95
C VAL A 40 -3.43 -6.89 0.45
N ASN A 41 -4.48 -6.07 0.43
CA ASN A 41 -5.78 -6.39 -0.13
C ASN A 41 -6.18 -5.30 -1.11
N ILE A 42 -6.45 -5.68 -2.36
CA ILE A 42 -6.81 -4.75 -3.42
C ILE A 42 -8.19 -5.14 -3.96
N ASP A 43 -9.15 -4.24 -3.82
CA ASP A 43 -10.49 -4.38 -4.37
C ASP A 43 -10.64 -3.49 -5.60
N LEU A 44 -10.66 -4.15 -6.76
CA LEU A 44 -10.87 -3.52 -8.07
C LEU A 44 -12.28 -2.93 -8.23
N SER A 45 -13.29 -3.52 -7.57
CA SER A 45 -14.68 -3.07 -7.67
C SER A 45 -14.90 -1.74 -6.96
N SER A 46 -14.26 -1.57 -5.80
CA SER A 46 -14.33 -0.33 -5.03
C SER A 46 -13.15 0.61 -5.26
N LYS A 47 -12.16 0.20 -6.08
CA LYS A 47 -10.91 0.94 -6.32
C LYS A 47 -10.14 1.23 -5.03
N ARG A 48 -10.18 0.28 -4.09
CA ARG A 48 -9.57 0.41 -2.76
C ARG A 48 -8.40 -0.53 -2.59
N LEU A 49 -7.36 -0.01 -1.97
CA LEU A 49 -6.21 -0.75 -1.48
C LEU A 49 -6.17 -0.62 0.03
N VAL A 50 -6.12 -1.74 0.72
CA VAL A 50 -5.95 -1.82 2.17
C VAL A 50 -4.69 -2.62 2.45
N LEU A 51 -3.80 -2.11 3.29
CA LEU A 51 -2.57 -2.79 3.63
C LEU A 51 -2.15 -2.54 5.09
N ASP A 52 -1.50 -3.53 5.68
CA ASP A 52 -0.87 -3.41 6.99
C ASP A 52 0.61 -3.14 6.79
N THR A 53 1.14 -2.09 7.42
CA THR A 53 2.53 -1.69 7.22
C THR A 53 3.15 -0.97 8.41
N THR A 54 4.45 -1.14 8.54
CA THR A 54 5.32 -0.34 9.44
C THR A 54 5.88 0.91 8.76
N LEU A 55 5.58 1.11 7.47
CA LEU A 55 6.04 2.25 6.68
C LEU A 55 5.11 3.46 6.88
N GLN A 56 5.65 4.65 6.64
CA GLN A 56 4.84 5.87 6.61
C GLN A 56 3.89 5.88 5.41
N SER A 57 2.68 6.40 5.60
CA SER A 57 1.65 6.47 4.56
C SER A 57 2.12 7.21 3.30
N THR A 58 2.89 8.28 3.46
CA THR A 58 3.49 9.04 2.34
C THR A 58 4.44 8.18 1.50
N LYS A 59 5.22 7.30 2.14
CA LYS A 59 6.15 6.40 1.44
C LYS A 59 5.39 5.34 0.64
N VAL A 60 4.31 4.81 1.22
CA VAL A 60 3.44 3.83 0.56
C VAL A 60 2.69 4.47 -0.59
N GLN A 61 2.15 5.67 -0.41
CA GLN A 61 1.49 6.43 -1.47
C GLN A 61 2.43 6.64 -2.67
N GLN A 62 3.66 7.13 -2.43
CA GLN A 62 4.66 7.32 -3.49
C GLN A 62 4.99 6.02 -4.22
N LEU A 63 5.10 4.90 -3.51
CA LEU A 63 5.34 3.59 -4.14
C LEU A 63 4.20 3.21 -5.09
N ILE A 64 2.95 3.42 -4.69
CA ILE A 64 1.79 3.11 -5.52
C ILE A 64 1.77 4.00 -6.78
N GLU A 65 1.92 5.31 -6.61
CA GLU A 65 1.84 6.29 -7.70
C GLU A 65 2.95 6.07 -8.73
N GLN A 66 4.19 5.85 -8.28
CA GLN A 66 5.35 5.59 -9.15
C GLN A 66 5.26 4.23 -9.87
N SER A 67 4.58 3.25 -9.28
CA SER A 67 4.51 1.90 -9.84
C SER A 67 3.53 1.77 -10.99
N LEU A 68 2.47 2.57 -10.98
CA LEU A 68 1.33 2.40 -11.87
C LEU A 68 0.98 3.65 -12.69
N ASP A 69 1.76 4.73 -12.55
CA ASP A 69 1.46 6.04 -13.15
C ASP A 69 0.01 6.45 -12.86
N THR A 70 -0.41 6.28 -11.59
CA THR A 70 -1.77 6.52 -11.11
C THR A 70 -1.76 7.40 -9.88
N ASN A 71 -2.93 7.93 -9.50
CA ASN A 71 -3.09 8.68 -8.27
C ASN A 71 -3.55 7.75 -7.14
N ALA A 72 -2.96 7.91 -5.95
CA ALA A 72 -3.37 7.23 -4.74
C ALA A 72 -3.80 8.26 -3.68
N VAL A 73 -5.02 8.14 -3.16
CA VAL A 73 -5.55 9.05 -2.14
C VAL A 73 -5.68 8.29 -0.83
N LEU A 74 -4.98 8.73 0.21
CA LEU A 74 -5.11 8.16 1.55
C LEU A 74 -6.51 8.45 2.11
N LEU A 75 -7.25 7.41 2.48
CA LEU A 75 -8.57 7.48 3.10
C LEU A 75 -8.49 7.41 4.63
N GLY A 76 -7.55 6.64 5.17
CA GLY A 76 -7.41 6.45 6.61
C GLY A 76 -6.18 5.65 7.04
N THR A 77 -5.89 5.67 8.34
CA THR A 77 -4.79 4.99 9.04
C THR A 77 -5.29 4.27 10.29
#